data_AF-A0A9N9Q2Y6-F1
#
_entry.id   AF-A0A9N9Q2Y6-F1
#
_cell.length_a   1.000
_cell.length_b   1.000
_cell.length_c   1.000
_cell.angle_alpha   90.00
_cell.angle_beta   90.00
_cell.angle_gamma   90.00
#
_symmetry.space_group_name_H-M   'P 1'
#
loop_
_entity.id
_entity.type
_entity.pdbx_description
1 polymer ?
#
loop_
_entity_poly.entity_id
_entity_poly.type
_entity_poly.pdbx_seq_one_letter_code
_entity_poly.pdbx_strand_id
1 'polypeptide(L)' 'MGWDAIHVGAAAKEVHGELVEQLKSPGRIFIPVEEQSTGYQYIWVIDKNKEGVVSKEKLMGVNYVPLTDAYKD' A
#
# COMPACT_ATOMS: atom_id res chain seq x y z
N MET A 1 -11.69 -5.63 14.71
CA MET A 1 -12.19 -4.62 13.76
C MET A 1 -11.08 -4.37 12.75
N GLY A 2 -11.40 -4.05 11.50
CA GLY A 2 -10.42 -3.84 10.42
C GLY A 2 -11.12 -3.22 9.21
N TRP A 3 -10.38 -2.99 8.14
CA TRP A 3 -10.88 -2.33 6.93
C TRP A 3 -11.11 -3.33 5.80
N ASP A 4 -12.23 -3.21 5.09
CA ASP A 4 -12.53 -4.02 3.91
C ASP A 4 -11.68 -3.54 2.71
N ALA A 5 -11.39 -2.25 2.67
CA ALA A 5 -10.48 -1.63 1.71
C ALA A 5 -9.61 -0.57 2.38
N ILE A 6 -8.35 -0.49 1.98
CA ILE A 6 -7.41 0.56 2.38
C ILE A 6 -6.87 1.21 1.11
N HIS A 7 -7.07 2.52 0.97
CA HIS A 7 -6.52 3.32 -0.12
C HIS A 7 -5.47 4.26 0.44
N VAL A 8 -4.25 4.17 -0.07
CA VAL A 8 -3.17 5.10 0.26
C VAL A 8 -2.99 6.05 -0.93
N GLY A 9 -3.30 7.32 -0.72
CA GLY A 9 -3.26 8.35 -1.77
C GLY A 9 -1.90 9.08 -1.89
N ALA A 10 -0.81 8.48 -1.41
CA ALA A 10 0.54 9.05 -1.41
C ALA A 10 1.59 7.94 -1.53
N ALA A 11 2.69 8.20 -2.23
CA ALA A 11 3.74 7.21 -2.50
C ALA A 11 4.48 6.84 -1.21
N ALA A 12 4.30 5.60 -0.76
CA ALA A 12 4.98 5.05 0.40
C ALA A 12 6.37 4.51 0.05
N LYS A 13 7.26 4.45 1.04
CA LYS A 13 8.57 3.79 0.89
C LYS A 13 8.47 2.27 0.75
N GLU A 14 7.41 1.70 1.31
CA GLU A 14 7.10 0.26 1.27
C GLU A 14 5.62 0.00 1.59
N VAL A 15 5.20 -1.25 1.43
CA VAL A 15 3.92 -1.71 1.96
C VAL A 15 4.09 -2.02 3.45
N HIS A 16 3.72 -1.06 4.30
CA HIS A 16 3.80 -1.19 5.76
C HIS A 16 2.98 -2.38 6.29
N GLY A 17 3.56 -3.16 7.19
CA GLY A 17 2.94 -4.35 7.77
C GLY A 17 1.66 -4.05 8.53
N GLU A 18 1.60 -2.91 9.20
CA GLU A 18 0.46 -2.42 9.98
C GLU A 18 -0.79 -2.24 9.10
N LEU A 19 -0.62 -1.81 7.84
CA LEU A 19 -1.73 -1.71 6.90
C LEU A 19 -2.28 -3.10 6.54
N VAL A 20 -1.40 -4.09 6.39
CA VAL A 20 -1.79 -5.49 6.13
C VAL A 20 -2.47 -6.10 7.35
N GLU A 21 -2.00 -5.82 8.57
CA GLU A 21 -2.63 -6.26 9.81
C GLU A 21 -4.04 -5.70 9.98
N GLN A 22 -4.25 -4.42 9.66
CA GLN A 22 -5.56 -3.77 9.73
C GLN A 22 -6.53 -4.21 8.63
N LEU A 23 -6.04 -4.86 7.56
CA LEU A 23 -6.88 -5.34 6.46
C LEU A 23 -7.68 -6.57 6.87
N LYS A 24 -8.99 -6.55 6.64
CA LYS A 24 -9.87 -7.70 6.86
C LYS A 24 -9.57 -8.85 5.90
N SER A 25 -10.04 -10.03 6.30
CA SER A 25 -10.16 -11.21 5.45
C SER A 25 -11.65 -11.41 5.10
N PRO A 26 -12.10 -11.21 3.85
CA PRO A 26 -11.35 -10.68 2.71
C PRO A 26 -11.19 -9.15 2.75
N GLY A 27 -10.19 -8.62 2.05
CA GLY A 27 -9.99 -7.18 1.89
C GLY A 27 -8.87 -6.85 0.91
N ARG A 28 -8.80 -5.58 0.48
CA ARG A 28 -7.81 -5.07 -0.50
C ARG A 28 -7.11 -3.78 -0.06
N ILE A 29 -5.79 -3.70 -0.26
CA ILE A 29 -5.01 -2.46 -0.20
C ILE A 29 -4.66 -2.02 -1.62
N PHE A 30 -4.77 -0.72 -1.88
CA PHE A 30 -4.25 -0.05 -3.06
C PHE A 30 -3.26 1.02 -2.60
N ILE A 31 -1.99 0.88 -2.95
CA ILE A 31 -0.91 1.73 -2.45
C ILE A 31 0.15 2.01 -3.53
N PRO A 32 0.47 3.28 -3.83
CA PRO A 32 1.67 3.62 -4.59
C PRO A 32 2.91 3.41 -3.71
N VAL A 33 3.91 2.71 -4.24
CA VAL A 33 5.19 2.48 -3.57
C VAL A 33 6.33 2.91 -4.46
N GLU A 34 7.27 3.66 -3.91
CA GLU A 34 8.50 4.09 -4.59
C GLU A 34 9.59 3.01 -4.50
N GLU A 35 10.11 2.57 -5.65
CA GLU A 35 11.25 1.66 -5.73
C GLU A 35 12.54 2.45 -5.44
N GLN A 36 13.17 2.20 -4.27
CA GLN A 36 14.34 2.96 -3.81
C GLN A 36 15.54 2.95 -4.78
N SER A 37 15.67 1.92 -5.62
CA SER A 37 16.77 1.80 -6.58
C SER A 37 16.61 2.66 -7.83
N THR A 38 15.38 2.99 -8.21
CA THR A 38 15.06 3.68 -9.47
C THR A 38 14.36 5.03 -9.25
N GLY A 39 13.74 5.23 -8.08
CA GLY A 39 12.83 6.34 -7.82
C GLY A 39 11.48 6.21 -8.54
N TYR A 40 11.25 5.13 -9.29
CA TYR A 40 9.97 4.91 -9.95
C TYR A 40 8.93 4.41 -8.96
N GLN A 41 7.71 4.92 -9.09
CA GLN A 41 6.60 4.52 -8.24
C GLN A 41 5.68 3.59 -9.02
N TYR A 42 5.18 2.56 -8.34
CA TYR A 42 4.19 1.64 -8.89
C TYR A 42 3.04 1.46 -7.91
N ILE A 43 1.84 1.28 -8.45
CA ILE A 43 0.75 0.76 -7.64
C ILE A 43 1.02 -0.70 -7.30
N TRP A 44 0.98 -0.99 -6.01
CA TRP A 44 0.86 -2.32 -5.47
C TRP A 44 -0.57 -2.55 -4.98
N VAL A 45 -1.13 -3.70 -5.38
CA VAL A 45 -2.37 -4.23 -4.82
C VAL A 45 -2.01 -5.35 -3.86
N ILE A 46 -2.55 -5.27 -2.65
CA ILE A 46 -2.40 -6.29 -1.63
C ILE A 46 -3.78 -6.85 -1.36
N ASP A 47 -4.00 -8.11 -1.71
CA ASP A 47 -5.24 -8.78 -1.40
C ASP A 47 -5.03 -9.71 -0.20
N LYS A 48 -5.99 -9.68 0.73
CA LYS A 48 -6.14 -10.74 1.73
C LYS A 48 -7.40 -11.50 1.36
N ASN A 49 -7.24 -12.78 1.01
CA ASN A 49 -8.38 -13.62 0.66
C ASN A 49 -9.19 -14.01 1.90
N LYS A 50 -10.29 -14.76 1.75
CA LYS A 50 -11.17 -15.19 2.85
C LYS A 50 -10.49 -16.10 3.89
N GLU A 51 -9.40 -16.75 3.53
CA GLU A 51 -8.60 -17.62 4.40
C GLU A 51 -7.50 -16.83 5.14
N GLY A 52 -7.39 -15.52 4.89
CA GLY A 52 -6.36 -14.67 5.46
C GLY A 52 -5.02 -14.72 4.70
N VAL A 53 -4.94 -15.44 3.58
CA VAL A 53 -3.74 -15.51 2.75
C VAL A 53 -3.55 -14.18 2.01
N VAL A 54 -2.35 -13.63 2.12
CA VAL A 54 -1.98 -12.35 1.51
C VAL A 54 -1.25 -12.58 0.19
N SER A 55 -1.71 -11.93 -0.88
CA SER A 55 -1.02 -11.83 -2.17
C SER A 55 -0.67 -10.38 -2.49
N LYS A 56 0.38 -10.18 -3.28
CA LYS A 56 0.86 -8.86 -3.70
C LYS A 56 1.04 -8.84 -5.21
N GLU A 57 0.53 -7.81 -5.86
CA GLU A 57 0.64 -7.60 -7.30
C GLU A 57 1.13 -6.18 -7.59
N LYS A 58 2.15 -6.06 -8.44
CA LYS A 58 2.62 -4.78 -8.99
C LYS A 58 1.89 -4.50 -10.29
N LEU A 59 1.08 -3.43 -10.34
CA LEU A 59 0.20 -3.16 -11.47
C LEU A 59 0.83 -2.25 -12.53
N MET A 60 1.01 -0.96 -12.21
CA MET A 60 1.38 0.06 -13.19
C MET A 60 2.20 1.17 -12.57
N GLY A 61 3.02 1.84 -13.38
CA GLY A 61 3.79 3.01 -12.97
C GLY A 61 2.88 4.23 -12.75
N VAL A 62 3.19 5.04 -11.74
CA VAL A 62 2.42 6.23 -11.34
C VAL A 62 3.36 7.32 -10.80
N ASN A 63 2.83 8.52 -10.55
CA ASN A 63 3.54 9.61 -9.87
C ASN A 63 2.59 10.25 -8.83
N TYR A 64 2.75 9.86 -7.56
CA TYR A 64 2.05 10.40 -6.40
C TYR A 64 2.97 11.29 -5.56
N VAL A 65 2.37 12.20 -4.79
CA VAL A 65 3.10 12.95 -3.74
C VAL A 65 3.63 11.97 -2.67
N PRO A 66 4.77 12.26 -2.02
CA PRO A 66 5.36 11.33 -1.06
C PRO A 66 4.51 11.21 0.22
N LEU A 67 4.38 9.99 0.73
CA LEU A 67 3.92 9.71 2.08
C LEU A 67 5.10 9.95 3.03
N THR A 68 5.09 11.08 3.71
CA THR A 68 6.22 11.58 4.51
C THR A 68 5.78 12.05 5.88
N ASP A 69 6.75 12.35 6.73
CA ASP A 69 6.50 12.98 8.02
C ASP A 69 5.73 14.29 7.85
N ALA A 70 4.87 14.59 8.81
CA ALA A 70 4.25 15.90 8.90
C ALA A 70 5.34 16.98 8.95
N TYR A 71 5.08 18.11 8.28
CA TYR A 71 5.93 19.28 8.40
C TYR A 71 6.10 19.64 9.88
N LYS A 72 7.32 19.92 10.29
CA LYS A 72 7.65 20.45 11.61
C LYS A 72 8.09 21.88 11.41
N ASP A 73 7.47 22.79 12.16
CA ASP A 73 7.75 24.23 12.17
C ASP A 73 9.23 24.54 12.43
#